data_AF-A0A0X1RXM0-F1
#
_entry.id   AF-A0A0X1RXM0-F1
#
_cell.length_a   1.000
_cell.length_b   1.000
_cell.length_c   1.000
_cell.angle_alpha   90.00
_cell.angle_beta   90.00
_cell.angle_gamma   90.00
#
_symmetry.space_group_name_H-M   'P 1'
#
loop_
_entity.id
_entity.type
_entity.pdbx_description
1 polymer ?
#
loop_
_entity_poly.entity_id
_entity_poly.type
_entity_poly.pdbx_seq_one_letter_code
_entity_poly.pdbx_strand_id
1 'polypeptide(L)' 'MTEKSSIVLSASFLIASGIVFSLEHIATMIYWFAQVFTGSYPTEPDHNPFLSNFFIIIFLILSLIFFAMFINLRGKRI' A
#
# COMPACT_ATOMS: atom_id res chain seq x y z
N MET A 1 1.27 21.97 -9.81
CA MET A 1 0.50 21.23 -8.79
C MET A 1 -0.18 22.24 -7.87
N THR A 2 -1.48 22.14 -7.62
CA THR A 2 -2.17 23.01 -6.65
C THR A 2 -2.16 22.37 -5.26
N GLU A 3 -2.34 23.19 -4.21
CA GLU A 3 -2.47 22.69 -2.84
C GLU A 3 -3.61 21.65 -2.73
N LYS A 4 -4.78 21.99 -3.30
CA LYS A 4 -5.97 21.11 -3.30
C LYS A 4 -5.68 19.78 -3.99
N SER A 5 -5.00 19.79 -5.15
CA SER A 5 -4.62 18.54 -5.82
C SER A 5 -3.65 17.72 -4.97
N SER A 6 -2.70 18.35 -4.28
CA SER A 6 -1.66 17.64 -3.51
C SER A 6 -2.25 16.89 -2.32
N ILE A 7 -3.21 17.50 -1.60
CA ILE A 7 -3.86 16.83 -0.47
C ILE A 7 -4.82 15.72 -0.92
N VAL A 8 -5.53 15.91 -2.03
CA VAL A 8 -6.38 14.86 -2.62
C VAL A 8 -5.52 13.66 -3.03
N LEU A 9 -4.42 13.89 -3.76
CA LEU A 9 -3.49 12.82 -4.16
C LEU A 9 -2.88 12.10 -2.95
N SER A 10 -2.44 12.84 -1.93
CA SER A 10 -1.89 12.24 -0.70
C SER A 10 -2.90 11.32 -0.02
N ALA A 11 -4.16 11.77 0.14
CA ALA A 11 -5.24 10.98 0.71
C ALA A 11 -5.57 9.76 -0.15
N SER A 12 -5.64 9.93 -1.48
CA SER A 12 -5.88 8.83 -2.41
C SER A 12 -4.79 7.75 -2.33
N PHE A 13 -3.52 8.13 -2.28
CA PHE A 13 -2.41 7.18 -2.13
C PHE A 13 -2.42 6.48 -0.77
N LEU A 14 -2.79 7.19 0.30
CA LEU A 14 -2.92 6.59 1.63
C LEU A 14 -4.01 5.52 1.66
N ILE A 15 -5.21 5.85 1.14
CA ILE A 15 -6.33 4.91 1.07
C ILE A 15 -5.96 3.72 0.17
N ALA A 16 -5.36 3.99 -1.00
CA ALA A 16 -4.93 2.95 -1.91
C ALA A 16 -3.90 2.01 -1.28
N SER A 17 -2.99 2.49 -0.42
CA SER A 17 -2.04 1.64 0.30
C SER A 17 -2.74 0.58 1.17
N GLY A 18 -3.82 0.97 1.88
CA GLY A 18 -4.62 0.05 2.70
C GLY A 18 -5.42 -0.95 1.85
N ILE A 19 -5.95 -0.52 0.72
CA ILE A 19 -6.65 -1.41 -0.23
C ILE A 19 -5.67 -2.44 -0.79
N VAL A 20 -4.48 -2.01 -1.24
CA VAL A 20 -3.46 -2.90 -1.79
C VAL A 20 -3.01 -3.93 -0.76
N PHE A 21 -2.72 -3.51 0.49
CA PHE A 21 -2.40 -4.43 1.58
C PHE A 21 -3.49 -5.50 1.76
N SER A 22 -4.75 -5.07 1.76
CA SER A 22 -5.89 -5.98 1.97
C SER A 22 -6.00 -6.99 0.82
N LEU A 23 -5.79 -6.56 -0.42
CA LEU A 23 -5.81 -7.42 -1.60
C LEU A 23 -4.64 -8.41 -1.62
N GLU A 24 -3.43 -7.96 -1.30
CA GLU A 24 -2.23 -8.83 -1.21
C GLU A 24 -2.41 -9.90 -0.13
N HIS A 25 -3.00 -9.52 1.01
CA HIS A 25 -3.31 -10.45 2.09
C HIS A 25 -4.35 -11.49 1.67
N ILE A 26 -5.46 -11.06 1.04
CA ILE A 26 -6.49 -11.97 0.52
C ILE A 26 -5.89 -12.93 -0.53
N ALA A 27 -5.09 -12.43 -1.47
CA ALA A 27 -4.47 -13.25 -2.50
C ALA A 27 -3.56 -14.34 -1.91
N THR A 28 -2.79 -13.99 -0.87
CA THR A 28 -1.91 -14.94 -0.18
C THR A 28 -2.73 -16.02 0.53
N MET A 29 -3.83 -15.63 1.20
CA MET A 29 -4.72 -16.59 1.86
C MET A 29 -5.40 -17.52 0.87
N ILE A 30 -5.85 -17.03 -0.29
CA ILE A 30 -6.41 -17.86 -1.36
C ILE A 30 -5.36 -18.84 -1.90
N TYR A 31 -4.13 -18.37 -2.14
CA TYR A 31 -3.04 -19.22 -2.62
C TYR A 31 -2.71 -20.33 -1.62
N TRP A 32 -2.56 -19.98 -0.35
CA TRP A 32 -2.33 -20.95 0.72
C TRP A 32 -3.49 -21.94 0.81
N PHE A 33 -4.74 -21.46 0.80
CA PHE A 33 -5.93 -22.30 0.80
C PHE A 33 -5.99 -23.23 -0.41
N ALA A 34 -5.47 -22.84 -1.58
CA ALA A 34 -5.40 -23.72 -2.75
C ALA A 34 -4.33 -24.82 -2.60
N GLN A 35 -3.17 -24.50 -2.03
CA GLN A 35 -2.12 -25.49 -1.72
C GLN A 35 -2.57 -26.52 -0.68
N VAL A 36 -3.45 -26.08 0.22
CA VAL A 36 -4.08 -26.95 1.20
C VAL A 36 -4.79 -28.13 0.48
N PHE A 37 -5.59 -27.87 -0.54
CA PHE A 37 -6.29 -28.97 -1.25
C PHE A 37 -5.38 -29.90 -2.06
N THR A 38 -4.11 -29.57 -2.30
CA THR A 38 -3.19 -30.38 -3.11
C THR A 38 -2.27 -31.29 -2.30
N GLY A 39 -2.34 -31.26 -0.96
CA GLY A 39 -1.69 -32.24 -0.08
C GLY A 39 -0.22 -31.97 0.25
N SER A 40 0.33 -30.83 -0.15
CA SER A 40 1.68 -30.37 0.20
C SER A 40 1.59 -29.06 0.98
N TYR A 41 1.82 -29.10 2.28
CA TYR A 41 1.59 -27.94 3.15
C TYR A 41 2.85 -27.48 3.88
N PRO A 42 3.26 -26.22 3.69
CA PRO A 42 3.90 -25.48 4.77
C PRO A 42 2.86 -25.17 5.86
N THR A 43 3.24 -25.28 7.14
CA THR A 43 2.36 -25.00 8.31
C THR A 43 1.91 -23.55 8.38
N GLU A 44 2.57 -22.66 7.65
CA GLU A 44 2.30 -21.23 7.59
C GLU A 44 2.30 -20.77 6.12
N PRO A 45 1.50 -19.75 5.76
CA PRO A 45 1.59 -19.12 4.45
C PRO A 45 2.99 -18.55 4.24
N ASP A 46 3.62 -18.90 3.11
CA ASP A 46 4.95 -18.42 2.76
C ASP A 46 4.86 -16.93 2.41
N HIS A 47 5.11 -16.09 3.40
CA HIS A 47 5.18 -14.65 3.25
C HIS A 47 6.62 -14.25 2.96
N ASN A 48 6.94 -13.99 1.70
CA ASN A 48 8.15 -13.23 1.40
C ASN A 48 7.92 -11.77 1.83
N PRO A 49 8.53 -11.30 2.94
CA PRO A 49 8.20 -10.01 3.53
C PRO A 49 8.54 -8.83 2.60
N PHE A 50 9.46 -9.03 1.65
CA PHE A 50 9.88 -8.02 0.69
C PHE A 50 8.96 -7.90 -0.52
N LEU A 51 8.28 -8.98 -0.93
CA LEU A 51 7.38 -8.98 -2.08
C LEU A 51 5.92 -8.77 -1.66
N SER A 52 5.50 -9.36 -0.54
CA SER A 52 4.10 -9.29 -0.07
C SER A 52 3.64 -7.91 0.41
N ASN A 53 4.55 -6.93 0.54
CA ASN A 53 4.22 -5.59 1.03
C ASN A 53 4.88 -4.46 0.21
N PHE A 54 5.47 -4.81 -0.94
CA PHE A 54 6.28 -3.87 -1.72
C PHE A 54 5.45 -2.66 -2.20
N PHE A 55 4.25 -2.94 -2.70
CA PHE A 55 3.36 -1.89 -3.20
C PHE A 55 2.83 -1.00 -2.08
N ILE A 56 2.60 -1.54 -0.89
CA ILE A 56 2.20 -0.74 0.29
C ILE A 56 3.26 0.31 0.58
N ILE A 57 4.52 -0.10 0.64
CA ILE A 57 5.65 0.81 0.90
C ILE A 57 5.71 1.91 -0.17
N ILE A 58 5.59 1.55 -1.45
CA ILE A 58 5.57 2.53 -2.56
C ILE A 58 4.44 3.54 -2.38
N PHE A 59 3.21 3.07 -2.17
CA PHE A 59 2.04 3.94 -2.06
C PHE A 59 2.10 4.83 -0.81
N LEU A 60 2.67 4.34 0.28
CA LEU A 60 2.87 5.10 1.51
C LEU A 60 3.94 6.18 1.33
N ILE A 61 5.06 5.86 0.67
CA ILE A 61 6.09 6.85 0.30
C ILE A 61 5.49 7.93 -0.60
N LEU A 62 4.72 7.56 -1.62
CA LEU A 62 4.03 8.52 -2.49
C LEU A 62 3.09 9.42 -1.69
N SER A 63 2.28 8.86 -0.79
CA SER A 63 1.38 9.63 0.06
C SER A 63 2.14 10.68 0.89
N LEU A 64 3.28 10.30 1.48
CA LEU A 64 4.15 11.20 2.24
C LEU A 64 4.75 12.30 1.38
N ILE A 65 5.19 11.99 0.16
CA ILE A 65 5.74 12.99 -0.78
C ILE A 65 4.67 14.04 -1.11
N PHE A 66 3.45 13.62 -1.47
CA PHE A 66 2.36 14.54 -1.78
C PHE A 66 1.92 15.37 -0.57
N PHE A 67 1.97 14.78 0.63
CA PHE A 67 1.71 15.48 1.88
C PHE A 67 2.77 16.55 2.16
N ALA A 68 4.05 16.22 1.99
CA ALA A 68 5.14 17.17 2.16
C ALA A 68 5.06 18.32 1.14
N MET A 69 4.67 18.03 -0.11
CA MET A 69 4.40 19.05 -1.13
C MET A 69 3.25 19.98 -0.73
N PHE A 70 2.17 19.44 -0.16
CA PHE A 70 1.06 20.24 0.37
C PHE A 70 1.53 21.21 1.46
N ILE A 71 2.32 20.74 2.44
CA ILE A 71 2.87 21.60 3.49
C ILE A 71 3.74 22.71 2.91
N ASN A 72 4.61 22.39 1.95
CA ASN A 72 5.48 23.38 1.31
C ASN A 72 4.69 24.46 0.55
N LEU A 73 3.67 24.03 -0.21
CA LEU A 73 2.78 24.94 -0.95
C LEU A 73 1.96 25.85 -0.03
N ARG A 74 1.58 25.36 1.15
CA ARG A 74 0.87 26.15 2.17
C ARG A 74 1.81 27.15 2.84
N GLY A 75 3.03 26.75 3.17
CA GLY A 75 4.04 27.60 3.79
C GLY A 75 4.50 28.78 2.91
N LYS A 76 4.57 28.60 1.58
CA LYS A 76 4.90 29.68 0.62
C LYS A 76 3.81 30.74 0.45
N ARG A 77 2.63 30.54 1.04
CA ARG A 77 1.48 31.43 0.89
C ARG A 77 1.29 32.39 2.08
N ILE A 78 2.13 32.25 3.11
CA ILE A 78 2.25 33.13 4.29
C ILE A 78 3.39 34.11 4.01
#